data_AF-A0A2G9TPE9-F1
#
_entry.id   AF-A0A2G9TPE9-F1
#
_cell.length_a   1.000
_cell.length_b   1.000
_cell.length_c   1.000
_cell.angle_alpha   90.00
_cell.angle_beta   90.00
_cell.angle_gamma   90.00
#
_symmetry.space_group_name_H-M   'P 1'
#
loop_
_entity.id
_entity.type
_entity.pdbx_description
1 polymer ?
#
loop_
_entity_poly.entity_id
_entity_poly.type
_entity_poly.pdbx_seq_one_letter_code
_entity_poly.pdbx_strand_id
1 'polypeptide(L)'
;MTKGYTDEGATLWATRGGRRPLARPKCGYTGTDCPKPFWEQYGIYVIVGAALIGVLLIAAVLFIIYVIRSTVDGSRTSSISRDLRKNV
;
A
#
# COMPACT_ATOMS: atom_id res chain seq x y z
N MET A 1 -4.53 -32.30 40.81
CA MET A 1 -3.34 -32.96 40.25
C MET A 1 -2.13 -32.54 41.06
N THR A 2 -1.54 -33.45 41.81
CA THR A 2 -0.28 -33.21 42.54
C THR A 2 0.87 -33.45 41.59
N LYS A 3 1.75 -32.47 41.39
CA LYS A 3 2.93 -32.65 40.52
C LYS A 3 3.92 -33.58 41.22
N GLY A 4 4.42 -34.59 40.50
CA GLY A 4 5.39 -35.58 41.00
C GLY A 4 6.84 -35.08 41.05
N TYR A 5 7.07 -33.77 40.93
CA TYR A 5 8.39 -33.15 40.93
C TYR A 5 8.33 -31.79 41.64
N THR A 6 9.45 -31.36 42.22
CA THR A 6 9.62 -30.07 42.89
C THR A 6 10.22 -29.00 41.96
N ASP A 7 11.17 -29.39 41.11
CA ASP A 7 11.82 -28.52 40.13
C ASP A 7 11.72 -29.08 38.70
N GLU A 8 10.98 -28.39 37.83
CA GLU A 8 10.78 -28.77 36.43
C GLU A 8 12.03 -28.62 35.56
N GLY A 9 12.86 -27.62 35.85
CA GLY A 9 14.07 -27.35 35.09
C GLY A 9 15.11 -28.46 35.31
N ALA A 10 15.32 -28.84 36.56
CA ALA A 10 16.30 -29.83 36.95
C ALA A 10 15.86 -31.28 36.70
N THR A 11 14.54 -31.57 36.66
CA THR A 11 14.05 -32.95 36.46
C THR A 11 13.51 -33.21 35.05
N LEU A 12 12.61 -32.37 34.54
CA LEU A 12 11.96 -32.60 33.24
C LEU A 12 12.77 -32.01 32.09
N TRP A 13 13.35 -30.83 32.29
CA TRP A 13 14.05 -30.08 31.24
C TRP A 13 15.57 -30.05 31.44
N ALA A 14 16.13 -31.00 32.20
CA ALA A 14 17.57 -31.07 32.50
C ALA A 14 18.42 -31.16 31.22
N THR A 15 17.96 -31.97 30.26
CA THR A 15 18.59 -32.14 28.95
C THR A 15 18.46 -30.93 28.03
N ARG A 16 17.64 -29.93 28.41
CA ARG A 16 17.40 -28.68 27.70
C ARG A 16 17.90 -27.45 28.48
N GLY A 17 18.89 -27.64 29.35
CA GLY A 17 19.47 -26.56 30.16
C GLY A 17 18.46 -25.94 31.13
N GLY A 18 17.49 -26.71 31.60
CA GLY A 18 16.47 -26.29 32.55
C GLY A 18 15.34 -25.44 31.96
N ARG A 19 15.30 -25.23 30.65
CA ARG A 19 14.29 -24.38 30.01
C ARG A 19 13.17 -25.18 29.40
N ARG A 20 11.95 -24.91 29.88
CA ARG A 20 10.72 -25.44 29.28
C ARG A 20 10.57 -24.90 27.85
N PRO A 21 10.43 -25.76 26.82
CA PRO A 21 10.13 -25.32 25.47
C PRO A 21 8.73 -24.74 25.40
N LEU A 22 8.53 -23.83 24.45
CA LEU A 22 7.20 -23.33 24.13
C LEU A 22 6.31 -24.50 23.70
N ALA A 23 5.08 -24.57 24.22
CA ALA A 23 4.12 -25.60 23.83
C ALA A 23 3.78 -25.56 22.34
N ARG A 24 3.93 -24.38 21.73
CA ARG A 24 3.76 -24.11 20.29
C ARG A 24 5.04 -23.46 19.77
N PRO A 25 5.54 -23.85 18.58
CA PRO A 25 6.69 -23.20 17.96
C PRO A 25 6.39 -21.73 17.61
N LYS A 26 7.43 -20.89 17.57
CA LYS A 26 7.32 -19.43 17.32
C LYS A 26 6.60 -19.08 16.00
N CYS A 27 6.73 -19.93 15.00
CA CYS A 27 6.20 -19.72 13.65
C CYS A 27 5.07 -20.69 13.30
N GLY A 28 4.43 -21.30 14.30
CA GLY A 28 3.42 -22.33 14.07
C GLY A 28 4.00 -23.67 13.62
N TYR A 29 3.17 -24.72 13.62
CA TYR A 29 3.61 -26.06 13.19
C TYR A 29 3.77 -26.16 11.67
N THR A 30 3.09 -25.30 10.92
CA THR A 30 3.12 -25.22 9.46
C THR A 30 4.21 -24.29 8.93
N GLY A 31 4.86 -23.50 9.81
CA GLY A 31 5.83 -22.47 9.42
C GLY A 31 5.20 -21.24 8.75
N THR A 32 3.87 -21.21 8.59
CA THR A 32 3.14 -20.11 7.93
C THR A 32 2.61 -19.07 8.89
N ASP A 33 2.68 -19.31 10.21
CA ASP A 33 2.12 -18.42 11.23
C ASP A 33 3.09 -17.29 11.63
N CYS A 34 4.28 -17.24 11.03
CA CYS A 34 5.20 -16.14 11.27
C CYS A 34 4.61 -14.85 10.69
N PRO A 35 4.57 -13.73 11.45
CA PRO A 35 4.11 -12.47 10.90
C PRO A 35 4.97 -12.08 9.70
N LYS A 36 4.34 -12.00 8.53
CA LYS A 36 5.03 -11.53 7.31
C LYS A 36 5.28 -10.03 7.42
N PRO A 37 6.43 -9.53 6.94
CA PRO A 37 6.67 -8.11 6.88
C PRO A 37 5.66 -7.44 5.93
N PHE A 38 5.31 -6.19 6.21
CA PHE A 38 4.29 -5.43 5.48
C PHE A 38 4.48 -5.43 3.96
N TRP A 39 5.72 -5.28 3.49
CA TRP A 39 6.05 -5.21 2.07
C TRP A 39 5.78 -6.51 1.31
N GLU A 40 5.95 -7.66 1.94
CA GLU A 40 5.69 -8.97 1.31
C GLU A 40 4.19 -9.25 1.15
N GLN A 41 3.37 -8.71 2.05
CA GLN A 41 1.92 -8.94 2.04
C GLN A 41 1.17 -7.86 1.24
N TYR A 42 1.61 -6.61 1.33
CA TYR A 42 0.87 -5.45 0.80
C TYR A 42 1.61 -4.71 -0.31
N GLY A 43 2.86 -5.05 -0.61
CA GLY A 43 3.67 -4.33 -1.60
C GLY A 43 2.98 -4.20 -2.96
N ILE A 44 2.33 -5.26 -3.44
CA ILE A 44 1.62 -5.22 -4.72
C ILE A 44 0.42 -4.26 -4.71
N TYR A 45 -0.33 -4.21 -3.62
CA TYR A 45 -1.47 -3.30 -3.48
C TYR A 45 -1.01 -1.84 -3.42
N VAL A 46 0.12 -1.58 -2.75
CA VAL A 46 0.72 -0.24 -2.70
C VAL A 46 1.14 0.23 -4.09
N ILE A 47 1.78 -0.64 -4.89
CA ILE A 47 2.21 -0.31 -6.26
C ILE A 47 1.00 -0.02 -7.16
N VAL A 48 -0.04 -0.86 -7.10
CA VAL A 48 -1.26 -0.67 -7.88
C VAL A 48 -1.97 0.63 -7.48
N GLY A 49 -2.09 0.91 -6.19
CA GLY A 49 -2.68 2.16 -5.70
C GLY A 49 -1.91 3.39 -6.17
N ALA A 50 -0.58 3.35 -6.09
CA ALA A 50 0.27 4.44 -6.57
C ALA A 50 0.14 4.67 -8.07
N ALA A 51 0.06 3.58 -8.87
CA ALA A 51 -0.11 3.67 -10.32
C ALA A 51 -1.45 4.32 -10.69
N LEU A 52 -2.55 3.93 -10.04
CA LEU A 52 -3.88 4.51 -10.30
C LEU A 52 -3.91 6.02 -9.99
N ILE A 53 -3.36 6.42 -8.85
CA ILE A 53 -3.26 7.83 -8.48
C ILE A 53 -2.40 8.58 -9.50
N GLY A 54 -1.26 8.00 -9.92
CA GLY A 54 -0.38 8.59 -10.94
C GLY A 54 -1.10 8.83 -12.26
N VAL A 55 -1.86 7.85 -12.76
CA VAL A 55 -2.65 7.99 -13.99
C VAL A 55 -3.71 9.08 -13.87
N LEU A 56 -4.42 9.15 -12.73
CA LEU A 56 -5.41 10.20 -12.49
C LEU A 56 -4.79 11.59 -12.45
N LEU A 57 -3.63 11.75 -11.82
CA LEU A 57 -2.92 13.02 -11.79
C LEU A 57 -2.45 13.44 -13.18
N ILE A 58 -1.89 12.52 -13.98
CA ILE A 58 -1.48 12.80 -15.35
C ILE A 58 -2.69 13.21 -16.20
N ALA A 59 -3.80 12.46 -16.11
CA ALA A 59 -5.02 12.79 -16.83
C ALA A 59 -5.57 14.16 -16.42
N ALA A 60 -5.56 14.50 -15.14
CA ALA A 60 -6.00 15.80 -14.65
C ALA A 60 -5.13 16.94 -15.19
N VAL A 61 -3.80 16.78 -15.18
CA VAL A 61 -2.87 17.77 -15.74
C VAL A 61 -3.09 17.95 -17.24
N LEU A 62 -3.19 16.86 -18.00
CA LEU A 62 -3.47 16.90 -19.44
C LEU A 62 -4.81 17.57 -19.73
N PHE A 63 -5.83 17.28 -18.93
CA PHE A 63 -7.14 17.90 -19.05
C PHE A 63 -7.09 19.40 -18.80
N ILE A 64 -6.40 19.86 -17.75
CA ILE A 64 -6.20 21.28 -17.47
C ILE A 64 -5.48 21.98 -18.62
N ILE A 65 -4.39 21.39 -19.13
CA ILE A 65 -3.64 21.92 -20.27
C ILE A 65 -4.53 22.01 -21.51
N TYR A 66 -5.32 20.98 -21.78
CA TYR A 66 -6.25 20.94 -22.90
C TYR A 66 -7.29 22.06 -22.80
N VAL A 67 -7.92 22.23 -21.64
CA VAL A 67 -8.91 23.29 -21.39
C VAL A 67 -8.31 24.69 -21.54
N ILE A 68 -7.10 24.92 -21.03
CA ILE A 68 -6.43 26.23 -21.18
C ILE A 68 -6.17 26.49 -22.66
N ARG A 69 -5.65 25.50 -23.41
CA ARG A 69 -5.40 25.64 -24.85
C ARG A 69 -6.68 25.92 -25.63
N SER A 70 -7.74 25.15 -25.39
CA SER A 70 -9.03 25.34 -26.08
C SER A 70 -9.66 26.70 -25.74
N THR A 71 -9.46 27.19 -24.51
CA THR A 71 -9.96 28.51 -24.08
C THR A 71 -9.15 29.64 -24.75
N VAL A 72 -7.83 29.49 -24.88
CA VAL A 72 -6.97 30.43 -25.59
C VAL A 72 -7.33 30.50 -27.08
N ASP A 73 -7.58 29.36 -27.72
CA ASP A 73 -8.01 29.33 -29.13
C ASP A 73 -9.44 29.87 -29.32
N GLY A 74 -10.37 29.55 -28.40
CA GLY A 74 -11.72 30.10 -28.40
C GLY A 74 -11.79 31.61 -28.19
N SER A 75 -10.79 32.19 -27.50
CA SER A 75 -10.67 33.64 -27.31
C SER A 75 -10.35 34.38 -28.61
N ARG A 76 -9.55 33.75 -29.51
CA ARG A 76 -9.18 34.31 -30.82
C ARG A 76 -10.38 34.35 -31.77
N THR A 77 -11.19 33.29 -31.79
CA THR A 77 -12.43 33.23 -32.58
C THR A 77 -13.49 34.22 -32.08
N SER A 78 -13.59 34.42 -30.77
CA SER A 78 -14.51 35.38 -30.15
C SER A 78 -14.13 36.85 -30.39
N SER A 79 -12.86 37.14 -30.68
CA SER A 79 -12.41 38.47 -31.11
C SER A 79 -12.69 38.70 -32.59
N ILE A 80 -12.35 37.73 -33.46
CA ILE A 80 -12.58 37.81 -34.92
C ILE A 80 -14.07 37.98 -35.27
N SER A 81 -14.98 37.29 -34.56
CA SER A 81 -16.43 37.43 -34.78
C SER A 81 -16.96 38.83 -34.40
N ARG A 82 -16.36 39.50 -33.42
CA ARG A 82 -16.73 40.87 -33.04
C ARG A 82 -16.22 41.90 -34.06
N ASP A 83 -15.04 41.70 -34.61
CA ASP A 83 -14.49 42.58 -35.65
C ASP A 83 -15.28 42.47 -36.97
N LEU A 84 -15.71 41.27 -37.37
CA LEU A 84 -16.56 41.08 -38.56
C LEU A 84 -17.94 41.75 -38.42
N ARG A 85 -18.52 41.78 -37.23
CA ARG A 85 -19.80 42.49 -36.97
C ARG A 85 -19.67 44.01 -37.07
N LYS A 86 -18.49 44.57 -36.81
CA LYS A 86 -18.28 46.03 -36.88
C LYS A 86 -18.04 46.55 -38.31
N ASN A 87 -17.76 45.66 -39.26
CA ASN A 87 -17.48 45.97 -40.67
C ASN A 87 -18.66 45.65 -41.62
N VAL A 88 -19.86 45.39 -41.07
CA VAL A 88 -21.13 45.25 -41.79
C VAL A 88 -22.07 46.36 -41.38
#